data_AF-A0A3G9JCT3-F1
#
_entry.id   AF-A0A3G9JCT3-F1
#
_cell.length_a   1.000
_cell.length_b   1.000
_cell.length_c   1.000
_cell.angle_alpha   90.00
_cell.angle_beta   90.00
_cell.angle_gamma   90.00
#
_symmetry.space_group_name_H-M   'P 1'
#
loop_
_entity.id
_entity.type
_entity.pdbx_description
1 polymer ?
#
loop_
_entity_poly.entity_id
_entity_poly.type
_entity_poly.pdbx_seq_one_letter_code
_entity_poly.pdbx_strand_id
1 'polypeptide(L)'
;MKIQTNIYKEFHNKSTSDDRRHEILKDNPAFGHQLWLLQMIGKVFGYERKLKGKNAGLDEILKVREELELPILKDIHVKILEIQEKFLPSGKFSAAMNYIVKQWKKLLYYISHPEVSISNNLIEREGVKPFVMTRKNVLFANSVEGAETMMNWFTLFTSAKMNNLDFEKYITYALSELSIHKMTQETIERLLPYSKSLPDDIKISNNSQE
;
A
#
# COMPACT_ATOMS: atom_id res chain seq x y z
N MET A 1 -1.99 -19.04 19.58
CA MET A 1 -0.99 -18.32 18.73
C MET A 1 0.35 -19.06 18.65
N LYS A 2 0.90 -19.59 19.75
CA LYS A 2 2.19 -20.34 19.75
C LYS A 2 2.23 -21.60 18.86
N ILE A 3 1.10 -22.31 18.71
CA ILE A 3 1.01 -23.55 17.92
C ILE A 3 1.23 -23.30 16.42
N GLN A 4 0.59 -22.29 15.83
CA GLN A 4 0.77 -21.94 14.40
C GLN A 4 2.19 -21.45 14.09
N THR A 5 2.85 -20.78 15.05
CA THR A 5 4.24 -20.32 14.88
C THR A 5 5.23 -21.48 14.84
N ASN A 6 4.98 -22.59 15.54
CA ASN A 6 5.85 -23.77 15.50
C ASN A 6 5.65 -24.58 14.21
N ILE A 7 4.41 -24.78 13.78
CA ILE A 7 4.09 -25.46 12.51
C ILE A 7 4.71 -24.71 11.33
N TYR A 8 4.59 -23.38 11.31
CA TYR A 8 5.21 -22.56 10.26
C TYR A 8 6.73 -22.73 10.19
N LYS A 9 7.41 -22.73 11.34
CA LYS A 9 8.86 -22.92 11.42
C LYS A 9 9.29 -24.31 10.94
N GLU A 10 8.55 -25.36 11.35
CA GLU A 10 8.81 -26.73 10.92
C GLU A 10 8.60 -26.88 9.40
N PHE A 11 7.51 -26.36 8.86
CA PHE A 11 7.18 -26.47 7.44
C PHE A 11 8.24 -25.79 6.54
N HIS A 12 8.73 -24.62 6.94
CA HIS A 12 9.72 -23.85 6.19
C HIS A 12 11.18 -24.21 6.52
N ASN A 13 11.42 -25.14 7.44
CA ASN A 13 12.78 -25.61 7.70
C ASN A 13 13.31 -26.37 6.47
N LYS A 14 14.53 -26.06 6.05
CA LYS A 14 15.22 -26.72 4.93
C LYS A 14 15.40 -28.22 5.16
N SER A 15 15.53 -28.66 6.41
CA SER A 15 15.72 -30.09 6.75
C SER A 15 14.43 -30.91 6.71
N THR A 16 13.27 -30.25 6.62
CA THR A 16 11.98 -30.96 6.55
C THR A 16 11.81 -31.59 5.16
N SER A 17 11.50 -32.88 5.11
CA SER A 17 11.24 -33.59 3.85
C SER A 17 9.91 -33.16 3.23
N ASP A 18 9.75 -33.40 1.93
CA ASP A 18 8.49 -33.11 1.24
C ASP A 18 7.35 -33.98 1.76
N ASP A 19 7.59 -35.26 2.06
CA ASP A 19 6.59 -36.13 2.70
C ASP A 19 6.10 -35.55 4.03
N ARG A 20 7.02 -35.06 4.86
CA ARG A 20 6.68 -34.43 6.14
C ARG A 20 5.88 -33.14 5.95
N ARG A 21 6.19 -32.35 4.91
CA ARG A 21 5.39 -31.17 4.56
C ARG A 21 3.96 -31.55 4.17
N HIS A 22 3.76 -32.63 3.42
CA HIS A 22 2.43 -33.14 3.06
C HIS A 22 1.65 -33.60 4.29
N GLU A 23 2.30 -34.33 5.22
CA GLU A 23 1.68 -34.72 6.50
C GLU A 23 1.23 -33.50 7.30
N ILE A 24 2.09 -32.49 7.46
CA ILE A 24 1.76 -31.26 8.20
C ILE A 24 0.50 -30.60 7.63
N LEU A 25 0.39 -30.52 6.30
CA LEU A 25 -0.76 -29.90 5.63
C LEU A 25 -2.03 -30.73 5.79
N LYS A 26 -1.92 -32.07 5.79
CA LYS A 26 -3.03 -32.98 6.02
C LYS A 26 -3.55 -32.89 7.45
N ASP A 27 -2.64 -32.82 8.41
CA ASP A 27 -2.96 -32.73 9.84
C ASP A 27 -3.48 -31.33 10.23
N ASN A 28 -3.14 -30.30 9.45
CA ASN A 28 -3.49 -28.91 9.73
C ASN A 28 -4.10 -28.22 8.49
N PRO A 29 -5.34 -28.57 8.08
CA PRO A 29 -5.97 -28.04 6.88
C PRO A 29 -6.11 -26.50 6.89
N ALA A 30 -6.36 -25.90 8.07
CA ALA A 30 -6.41 -24.45 8.22
C ALA A 30 -5.07 -23.78 7.88
N PHE A 31 -3.93 -24.40 8.23
CA PHE A 31 -2.61 -23.91 7.87
C PHE A 31 -2.38 -24.05 6.35
N GLY A 32 -2.83 -25.15 5.75
CA GLY A 32 -2.78 -25.33 4.30
C GLY A 32 -3.56 -24.25 3.53
N HIS A 33 -4.77 -23.90 3.99
CA HIS A 33 -5.54 -22.81 3.39
C HIS A 33 -4.85 -21.45 3.52
N GLN A 34 -4.26 -21.16 4.69
CA GLN A 34 -3.48 -19.93 4.90
C GLN A 34 -2.28 -19.86 3.96
N LEU A 35 -1.52 -20.95 3.85
CA LEU A 35 -0.34 -21.03 2.99
C LEU A 35 -0.71 -20.85 1.52
N TRP A 36 -1.76 -21.53 1.06
CA TRP A 36 -2.27 -21.40 -0.30
C TRP A 36 -2.65 -19.94 -0.60
N LEU A 37 -3.38 -19.29 0.31
CA LEU A 37 -3.79 -17.89 0.14
C LEU A 37 -2.56 -16.96 0.03
N LEU A 38 -1.56 -17.15 0.90
CA LEU A 38 -0.30 -16.40 0.85
C LEU A 38 0.44 -16.60 -0.47
N GLN A 39 0.46 -17.83 -0.99
CA GLN A 39 1.08 -18.12 -2.28
C GLN A 39 0.34 -17.42 -3.44
N MET A 40 -0.99 -17.43 -3.44
CA MET A 40 -1.77 -16.79 -4.50
C MET A 40 -1.61 -15.26 -4.47
N ILE A 41 -1.69 -14.64 -3.30
CA ILE A 41 -1.39 -13.22 -3.12
C ILE A 41 0.05 -12.92 -3.56
N GLY A 42 1.00 -13.78 -3.20
CA GLY A 42 2.40 -13.68 -3.60
C GLY A 42 2.62 -13.70 -5.12
N LYS A 43 1.80 -14.47 -5.87
CA LYS A 43 1.80 -14.48 -7.35
C LYS A 43 1.35 -13.13 -7.91
N VAL A 44 0.24 -12.58 -7.40
CA VAL A 44 -0.28 -11.26 -7.81
C VAL A 44 0.79 -10.18 -7.58
N PHE A 45 1.35 -10.09 -6.37
CA PHE A 45 2.47 -9.18 -6.10
C PHE A 45 3.72 -9.47 -6.95
N GLY A 46 3.90 -10.70 -7.42
CA GLY A 46 4.95 -11.08 -8.35
C GLY A 46 4.79 -10.43 -9.72
N TYR A 47 3.56 -10.33 -10.24
CA TYR A 47 3.26 -9.62 -11.49
C TYR A 47 3.47 -8.12 -11.33
N GLU A 48 2.92 -7.51 -10.28
CA GLU A 48 3.13 -6.09 -9.95
C GLU A 48 4.61 -5.72 -9.83
N ARG A 49 5.44 -6.56 -9.19
CA ARG A 49 6.90 -6.34 -9.14
C ARG A 49 7.56 -6.39 -10.51
N LYS A 50 7.14 -7.30 -11.39
CA LYS A 50 7.67 -7.41 -12.76
C LYS A 50 7.28 -6.20 -13.60
N LEU A 51 6.01 -5.78 -13.53
CA LEU A 51 5.49 -4.59 -14.20
C LEU A 51 6.27 -3.33 -13.77
N LYS A 52 6.44 -3.16 -12.45
CA LYS A 52 7.22 -2.06 -11.89
C LYS A 52 8.69 -2.10 -12.33
N GLY A 53 9.32 -3.27 -12.31
CA GLY A 53 10.73 -3.42 -12.70
C GLY A 53 11.02 -3.11 -14.18
N LYS A 54 9.99 -3.19 -15.05
CA LYS A 54 10.07 -2.83 -16.47
C LYS A 54 9.61 -1.40 -16.78
N ASN A 55 9.12 -0.66 -15.79
CA ASN A 55 8.40 0.60 -16.01
C ASN A 55 7.29 0.46 -17.06
N ALA A 56 6.47 -0.60 -16.93
CA ALA A 56 5.38 -0.91 -17.85
C ALA A 56 4.41 0.27 -18.01
N GLY A 57 3.90 0.47 -19.23
CA GLY A 57 2.87 1.46 -19.51
C GLY A 57 1.52 1.09 -18.89
N LEU A 58 0.63 2.07 -18.76
CA LEU A 58 -0.69 1.89 -18.13
C LEU A 58 -1.53 0.80 -18.83
N ASP A 59 -1.47 0.73 -20.16
CA ASP A 59 -2.21 -0.27 -20.95
C ASP A 59 -1.67 -1.69 -20.73
N GLU A 60 -0.36 -1.86 -20.58
CA GLU A 60 0.26 -3.16 -20.27
C GLU A 60 -0.13 -3.62 -18.86
N ILE A 61 -0.14 -2.69 -17.90
CA ILE A 61 -0.57 -2.95 -16.52
C ILE A 61 -2.02 -3.43 -16.51
N LEU A 62 -2.94 -2.72 -17.18
CA LEU A 62 -4.34 -3.12 -17.30
C LEU A 62 -4.47 -4.53 -17.87
N LYS A 63 -3.79 -4.80 -18.99
CA LYS A 63 -3.84 -6.11 -19.64
C LYS A 63 -3.37 -7.23 -18.71
N VAL A 64 -2.24 -7.05 -18.03
CA VAL A 64 -1.72 -8.05 -17.08
C VAL A 64 -2.67 -8.25 -15.90
N ARG A 65 -3.24 -7.17 -15.36
CA ARG A 65 -4.21 -7.24 -14.26
C ARG A 65 -5.47 -8.01 -14.67
N GLU A 66 -5.99 -7.76 -15.86
CA GLU A 66 -7.19 -8.43 -16.38
C GLU A 66 -6.94 -9.90 -16.74
N GLU A 67 -5.84 -10.20 -17.45
CA GLU A 67 -5.56 -11.54 -17.99
C GLU A 67 -4.94 -12.48 -16.95
N LEU A 68 -4.11 -11.96 -16.03
CA LEU A 68 -3.30 -12.79 -15.12
C LEU A 68 -3.70 -12.63 -13.65
N GLU A 69 -3.96 -11.42 -13.17
CA GLU A 69 -4.24 -11.20 -11.73
C GLU A 69 -5.70 -11.45 -11.37
N LEU A 70 -6.64 -10.99 -12.19
CA LEU A 70 -8.08 -11.13 -11.95
C LEU A 70 -8.53 -12.59 -11.84
N PRO A 71 -8.05 -13.55 -12.66
CA PRO A 71 -8.37 -14.96 -12.46
C PRO A 71 -7.91 -15.48 -11.09
N ILE A 72 -6.69 -15.12 -10.66
CA ILE A 72 -6.15 -15.53 -9.35
C ILE A 72 -7.00 -14.96 -8.22
N LEU A 73 -7.45 -13.71 -8.34
CA LEU A 73 -8.33 -13.09 -7.35
C LEU A 73 -9.71 -13.77 -7.32
N LYS A 74 -10.27 -14.12 -8.48
CA LYS A 74 -11.53 -14.89 -8.53
C LYS A 74 -11.39 -16.23 -7.83
N ASP A 75 -10.29 -16.96 -8.08
CA ASP A 75 -10.00 -18.23 -7.41
C ASP A 75 -9.87 -18.05 -5.88
N ILE A 76 -9.17 -16.99 -5.45
CA ILE A 76 -9.09 -16.62 -4.03
C ILE A 76 -10.48 -16.38 -3.45
N HIS A 77 -11.35 -15.64 -4.15
CA HIS A 77 -12.68 -15.33 -3.64
C HIS A 77 -13.54 -16.58 -3.46
N VAL A 78 -13.60 -17.42 -4.50
CA VAL A 78 -14.31 -18.70 -4.45
C VAL A 78 -13.79 -19.53 -3.29
N LYS A 79 -12.46 -19.62 -3.14
CA LYS A 79 -11.88 -20.42 -2.07
C LYS A 79 -12.19 -19.89 -0.68
N ILE A 80 -12.19 -18.58 -0.48
CA ILE A 80 -12.55 -17.96 0.80
C ILE A 80 -14.00 -18.28 1.16
N LEU A 81 -14.94 -18.18 0.20
CA LEU A 81 -16.35 -18.51 0.42
C LEU A 81 -16.52 -19.98 0.79
N GLU A 82 -15.87 -20.90 0.06
CA GLU A 82 -15.87 -22.35 0.40
C GLU A 82 -15.36 -22.63 1.82
N ILE A 83 -14.30 -21.94 2.25
CA ILE A 83 -13.73 -22.10 3.59
C ILE A 83 -14.70 -21.53 4.63
N GLN A 84 -15.33 -20.39 4.38
CA GLN A 84 -16.30 -19.80 5.32
C GLN A 84 -17.52 -20.71 5.55
N GLU A 85 -17.97 -21.44 4.53
CA GLU A 85 -19.07 -22.41 4.67
C GLU A 85 -18.67 -23.64 5.51
N LYS A 86 -17.41 -24.09 5.38
CA LYS A 86 -16.95 -25.35 6.00
C LYS A 86 -16.39 -25.21 7.41
N PHE A 87 -15.97 -24.01 7.82
CA PHE A 87 -15.30 -23.78 9.10
C PHE A 87 -16.12 -22.90 10.05
N LEU A 88 -16.09 -23.22 11.34
CA LEU A 88 -16.72 -22.39 12.37
C LEU A 88 -16.15 -20.96 12.36
N PRO A 89 -16.99 -19.92 12.53
CA PRO A 89 -16.60 -18.52 12.40
C PRO A 89 -15.85 -18.00 13.65
N SER A 90 -14.75 -18.66 14.04
CA SER A 90 -13.96 -18.28 15.22
C SER A 90 -12.48 -18.06 14.90
N GLY A 91 -11.85 -17.19 15.67
CA GLY A 91 -10.42 -16.90 15.59
C GLY A 91 -10.01 -15.86 14.53
N LYS A 92 -8.71 -15.52 14.55
CA LYS A 92 -8.13 -14.45 13.72
C LYS A 92 -8.23 -14.71 12.22
N PHE A 93 -8.14 -15.97 11.80
CA PHE A 93 -8.23 -16.33 10.38
C PHE A 93 -9.64 -16.13 9.82
N SER A 94 -10.67 -16.55 10.55
CA SER A 94 -12.07 -16.28 10.19
C SER A 94 -12.36 -14.78 10.11
N ALA A 95 -11.87 -14.00 11.09
CA ALA A 95 -11.99 -12.54 11.07
C ALA A 95 -11.34 -11.90 9.83
N ALA A 96 -10.14 -12.37 9.44
CA ALA A 96 -9.46 -11.90 8.24
C ALA A 96 -10.23 -12.24 6.95
N MET A 97 -10.77 -13.46 6.83
CA MET A 97 -11.62 -13.84 5.68
C MET A 97 -12.88 -12.97 5.58
N ASN A 98 -13.58 -12.79 6.71
CA ASN A 98 -14.76 -11.92 6.76
C ASN A 98 -14.44 -10.49 6.33
N TYR A 99 -13.27 -9.99 6.72
CA TYR A 99 -12.81 -8.67 6.31
C TYR A 99 -12.56 -8.59 4.80
N ILE A 100 -11.84 -9.56 4.22
CA ILE A 100 -11.57 -9.61 2.78
C ILE A 100 -12.86 -9.65 1.97
N VAL A 101 -13.83 -10.50 2.34
CA VAL A 101 -15.12 -10.60 1.66
C VAL A 101 -15.88 -9.27 1.70
N LYS A 102 -15.93 -8.62 2.87
CA LYS A 102 -16.57 -7.29 3.02
C LYS A 102 -15.89 -6.19 2.18
N GLN A 103 -14.58 -6.28 1.98
CA GLN A 103 -13.83 -5.31 1.18
C GLN A 103 -13.64 -5.73 -0.28
N TRP A 104 -14.20 -6.87 -0.72
CA TRP A 104 -13.87 -7.49 -2.02
C TRP A 104 -14.04 -6.53 -3.21
N LYS A 105 -15.17 -5.80 -3.25
CA LYS A 105 -15.43 -4.81 -4.30
C LYS A 105 -14.38 -3.69 -4.32
N LYS A 106 -13.90 -3.24 -3.16
CA LYS A 106 -12.86 -2.21 -3.05
C LYS A 106 -11.49 -2.77 -3.43
N LEU A 107 -11.20 -4.01 -3.04
CA LEU A 107 -9.97 -4.70 -3.42
C LEU A 107 -9.86 -4.83 -4.93
N LEU A 108 -10.94 -5.07 -5.66
CA LEU A 108 -10.89 -5.18 -7.13
C LEU A 108 -10.74 -3.84 -7.86
N TYR A 109 -10.82 -2.70 -7.17
CA TYR A 109 -10.80 -1.38 -7.81
C TYR A 109 -9.53 -1.12 -8.61
N TYR A 110 -8.36 -1.54 -8.11
CA TYR A 110 -7.09 -1.33 -8.81
C TYR A 110 -6.96 -2.12 -10.12
N ILE A 111 -7.75 -3.19 -10.31
CA ILE A 111 -7.69 -3.99 -11.53
C ILE A 111 -8.01 -3.15 -12.76
N SER A 112 -8.99 -2.24 -12.66
CA SER A 112 -9.41 -1.37 -13.76
C SER A 112 -8.78 0.03 -13.72
N HIS A 113 -7.90 0.30 -12.74
CA HIS A 113 -7.29 1.61 -12.52
C HIS A 113 -5.77 1.45 -12.42
N PRO A 114 -5.02 1.51 -13.54
CA PRO A 114 -3.59 1.22 -13.58
C PRO A 114 -2.74 2.17 -12.72
N GLU A 115 -3.24 3.39 -12.47
CA GLU A 115 -2.65 4.38 -11.57
C GLU A 115 -2.73 4.01 -10.09
N VAL A 116 -3.64 3.10 -9.72
CA VAL A 116 -3.83 2.65 -8.34
C VAL A 116 -2.96 1.43 -8.07
N SER A 117 -2.21 1.49 -6.98
CA SER A 117 -1.42 0.36 -6.47
C SER A 117 -2.31 -0.64 -5.74
N ILE A 118 -2.04 -1.94 -5.91
CA ILE A 118 -2.67 -3.04 -5.17
C ILE A 118 -2.57 -2.89 -3.63
N SER A 119 -1.52 -2.20 -3.16
CA SER A 119 -1.27 -1.99 -1.74
C SER A 119 -1.24 -0.52 -1.40
N ASN A 120 -1.72 -0.19 -0.19
CA ASN A 120 -1.61 1.12 0.42
C ASN A 120 -0.21 1.40 1.01
N ASN A 121 0.77 0.51 0.79
CA ASN A 121 2.12 0.60 1.35
C ASN A 121 2.78 1.96 1.11
N LEU A 122 2.53 2.59 -0.04
CA LEU A 122 3.03 3.93 -0.35
C LEU A 122 2.49 4.98 0.64
N ILE A 123 1.17 4.96 0.88
CA ILE A 123 0.47 5.87 1.79
C ILE A 123 0.92 5.61 3.23
N GLU A 124 1.00 4.33 3.65
CA GLU A 124 1.43 3.98 5.00
C GLU A 124 2.87 4.41 5.26
N ARG A 125 3.77 4.17 4.31
CA ARG A 125 5.21 4.43 4.47
C ARG A 125 5.57 5.90 4.33
N GLU A 126 5.06 6.59 3.30
CA GLU A 126 5.44 7.98 3.02
C GLU A 126 4.51 9.00 3.67
N GLY A 127 3.22 8.70 3.84
CA GLY A 127 2.25 9.63 4.42
C GLY A 127 2.07 9.45 5.93
N VAL A 128 1.67 8.25 6.36
CA VAL A 128 1.25 8.02 7.75
C VAL A 128 2.43 7.83 8.69
N LYS A 129 3.45 7.07 8.28
CA LYS A 129 4.58 6.72 9.15
C LYS A 129 5.39 7.95 9.62
N PRO A 130 5.74 8.94 8.77
CA PRO A 130 6.46 10.13 9.23
C PRO A 130 5.70 10.91 10.30
N PHE A 131 4.38 11.05 10.14
CA PHE A 131 3.51 11.65 11.15
C PHE A 131 3.52 10.84 12.46
N VAL A 132 3.34 9.51 12.39
CA VAL A 132 3.32 8.63 13.58
C VAL A 132 4.65 8.63 14.33
N MET A 133 5.77 8.84 13.64
CA MET A 133 7.08 9.00 14.25
C MET A 133 7.25 10.38 14.86
N THR A 134 6.84 11.43 14.15
CA THR A 134 7.00 12.83 14.58
C THR A 134 6.12 13.17 15.77
N ARG A 135 4.89 12.65 15.85
CA ARG A 135 3.99 12.89 16.99
C ARG A 135 4.59 12.50 18.35
N LYS A 136 5.55 11.57 18.38
CA LYS A 136 6.26 11.17 19.61
C LYS A 136 7.30 12.20 20.06
N ASN A 137 7.69 13.12 19.18
CA ASN A 137 8.79 14.07 19.34
C ASN A 137 8.32 15.54 19.33
N VAL A 138 7.02 15.80 19.24
CA VAL A 138 6.45 17.15 19.29
C VAL A 138 5.65 17.34 20.58
N LEU A 139 5.91 18.43 21.28
CA LEU A 139 5.34 18.74 22.60
C LEU A 139 3.84 19.09 22.56
N PHE A 140 3.31 19.49 21.40
CA PHE A 140 1.98 20.09 21.26
C PHE A 140 1.00 19.32 20.37
N ALA A 141 1.29 18.07 20.00
CA ALA A 141 0.33 17.21 19.27
C ALA A 141 -0.76 16.60 20.18
N ASN A 142 -1.15 17.31 21.24
CA ASN A 142 -2.08 16.84 22.29
C ASN A 142 -3.47 17.49 22.20
N SER A 143 -3.71 18.36 21.21
CA SER A 143 -5.03 18.89 20.87
C SER A 143 -5.46 18.45 19.46
N VAL A 144 -6.76 18.44 19.20
CA VAL A 144 -7.31 18.08 17.89
C VAL A 144 -6.87 19.10 16.84
N GLU A 145 -6.92 20.38 17.17
CA GLU A 145 -6.53 21.49 16.29
C GLU A 145 -5.03 21.44 15.95
N GLY A 146 -4.19 21.07 16.92
CA GLY A 146 -2.76 20.87 16.72
C GLY A 146 -2.47 19.68 15.81
N ALA A 147 -3.22 18.59 15.96
CA ALA A 147 -3.13 17.43 15.08
C ALA A 147 -3.56 17.76 13.64
N GLU A 148 -4.67 18.48 13.45
CA GLU A 148 -5.15 18.94 12.15
C GLU A 148 -4.14 19.84 11.44
N THR A 149 -3.62 20.84 12.14
CA THR A 149 -2.59 21.74 11.61
C THR A 149 -1.34 20.97 11.18
N MET A 150 -0.89 20.02 12.00
CA MET A 150 0.26 19.18 11.68
C MET A 150 -0.01 18.30 10.46
N MET A 151 -1.20 17.70 10.34
CA MET A 151 -1.57 16.87 9.19
C MET A 151 -1.61 17.68 7.88
N ASN A 152 -2.06 18.94 7.91
CA ASN A 152 -2.02 19.81 6.74
C ASN A 152 -0.58 20.04 6.25
N TRP A 153 0.35 20.31 7.17
CA TRP A 153 1.77 20.44 6.85
C TRP A 153 2.39 19.16 6.31
N PHE A 154 2.12 18.02 6.95
CA PHE A 154 2.61 16.72 6.47
C PHE A 154 2.06 16.34 5.10
N THR A 155 0.81 16.69 4.81
CA THR A 155 0.21 16.48 3.49
C THR A 155 0.99 17.27 2.44
N LEU A 156 1.22 18.56 2.67
CA LEU A 156 1.96 19.42 1.75
C LEU A 156 3.41 18.96 1.56
N PHE A 157 4.10 18.64 2.65
CA PHE A 157 5.46 18.12 2.65
C PHE A 157 5.57 16.81 1.87
N THR A 158 4.68 15.85 2.16
CA THR A 158 4.69 14.54 1.49
C THR A 158 4.38 14.69 0.01
N SER A 159 3.39 15.54 -0.35
CA SER A 159 3.09 15.83 -1.74
C SER A 159 4.26 16.49 -2.48
N ALA A 160 4.97 17.44 -1.87
CA ALA A 160 6.17 18.05 -2.45
C ALA A 160 7.29 17.01 -2.66
N LYS A 161 7.55 16.17 -1.65
CA LYS A 161 8.54 15.09 -1.74
C LYS A 161 8.18 14.08 -2.84
N MET A 162 6.91 13.68 -2.95
CA MET A 162 6.43 12.75 -3.98
C MET A 162 6.54 13.32 -5.40
N ASN A 163 6.59 14.65 -5.55
CA ASN A 163 6.80 15.35 -6.82
C ASN A 163 8.26 15.78 -7.03
N ASN A 164 9.19 15.27 -6.22
CA ASN A 164 10.63 15.58 -6.28
C ASN A 164 10.96 17.07 -6.12
N LEU A 165 10.21 17.77 -5.26
CA LEU A 165 10.47 19.17 -4.94
C LEU A 165 11.33 19.30 -3.69
N ASP A 166 12.23 20.29 -3.70
CA ASP A 166 12.87 20.80 -2.50
C ASP A 166 11.80 21.55 -1.71
N PHE A 167 11.46 21.02 -0.54
CA PHE A 167 10.34 21.53 0.23
C PHE A 167 10.55 22.97 0.71
N GLU A 168 11.79 23.34 1.06
CA GLU A 168 12.10 24.67 1.54
C GLU A 168 11.96 25.70 0.43
N LYS A 169 12.50 25.40 -0.75
CA LYS A 169 12.35 26.27 -1.94
C LYS A 169 10.89 26.37 -2.36
N TYR A 170 10.19 25.24 -2.41
CA TYR A 170 8.78 25.18 -2.78
C TYR A 170 7.90 26.00 -1.83
N ILE A 171 8.05 25.85 -0.52
CA ILE A 171 7.20 26.56 0.44
C ILE A 171 7.49 28.06 0.43
N THR A 172 8.77 28.44 0.30
CA THR A 172 9.18 29.84 0.15
C THR A 172 8.51 30.46 -1.08
N TYR A 173 8.63 29.80 -2.24
CA TYR A 173 8.01 30.25 -3.48
C TYR A 173 6.49 30.36 -3.36
N ALA A 174 5.82 29.32 -2.85
CA ALA A 174 4.36 29.31 -2.72
C ALA A 174 3.84 30.42 -1.80
N LEU A 175 4.50 30.65 -0.66
CA LEU A 175 4.14 31.72 0.27
C LEU A 175 4.42 33.11 -0.33
N SER A 176 5.52 33.29 -1.07
CA SER A 176 5.81 34.53 -1.77
C SER A 176 4.74 34.85 -2.82
N GLU A 177 4.35 33.88 -3.65
CA GLU A 177 3.30 34.06 -4.66
C GLU A 177 1.94 34.39 -4.03
N LEU A 178 1.57 33.71 -2.93
CA LEU A 178 0.34 34.00 -2.18
C LEU A 178 0.34 35.38 -1.50
N SER A 179 1.52 35.94 -1.22
CA SER A 179 1.63 37.29 -0.64
C SER A 179 1.42 38.40 -1.67
N ILE A 180 1.71 38.12 -2.95
CA ILE A 180 1.64 39.08 -4.06
C ILE A 180 0.28 38.97 -4.77
N HIS A 181 -0.24 37.76 -4.90
CA HIS A 181 -1.47 37.47 -5.64
C HIS A 181 -2.65 37.20 -4.71
N LYS A 182 -3.86 37.52 -5.17
CA LYS A 182 -5.08 37.12 -4.46
C LYS A 182 -5.17 35.59 -4.44
N MET A 183 -5.61 35.07 -3.29
CA MET A 183 -5.84 33.64 -3.09
C MET A 183 -7.14 33.21 -3.80
N THR A 184 -7.05 33.06 -5.12
CA THR A 184 -8.10 32.48 -5.98
C THR A 184 -7.82 31.00 -6.19
N GLN A 185 -8.81 30.24 -6.65
CA GLN A 185 -8.64 28.83 -6.97
C GLN A 185 -7.54 28.62 -8.03
N GLU A 186 -7.48 29.46 -9.05
CA GLU A 186 -6.44 29.39 -10.10
C GLU A 186 -5.03 29.61 -9.53
N THR A 187 -4.86 30.60 -8.64
CA THR A 187 -3.58 30.83 -7.96
C THR A 187 -3.19 29.60 -7.14
N ILE A 188 -4.12 29.03 -6.38
CA ILE A 188 -3.87 27.83 -5.57
C ILE A 188 -3.46 26.66 -6.46
N GLU A 189 -4.21 26.37 -7.52
CA GLU A 189 -3.94 25.24 -8.43
C GLU A 189 -2.54 25.33 -9.06
N ARG A 190 -2.11 26.53 -9.46
CA ARG A 190 -0.74 26.77 -9.96
C ARG A 190 0.35 26.52 -8.93
N LEU A 191 0.06 26.68 -7.65
CA LEU A 191 1.02 26.53 -6.56
C LEU A 191 1.03 25.14 -5.96
N LEU A 192 0.11 24.23 -6.33
CA LEU A 192 0.09 22.88 -5.77
C LEU A 192 1.36 22.09 -6.14
N PRO A 193 1.81 21.13 -5.30
CA PRO A 193 3.09 20.44 -5.49
C PRO A 193 3.23 19.64 -6.80
N TYR A 194 2.12 19.29 -7.44
CA TYR A 194 2.08 18.56 -8.70
C TYR A 194 1.81 19.46 -9.91
N SER A 195 1.79 20.78 -9.70
CA SER A 195 1.55 21.76 -10.76
C SER A 195 2.73 21.81 -11.73
N LYS A 196 2.41 21.86 -13.02
CA LYS A 196 3.41 22.00 -14.10
C LYS A 196 3.96 23.42 -14.22
N SER A 197 3.33 24.41 -13.62
CA SER A 197 3.76 25.81 -13.65
C SER A 197 4.81 26.15 -12.59
N LEU A 198 5.24 25.18 -11.79
CA LEU A 198 6.25 25.39 -10.78
C LEU A 198 7.63 25.62 -11.43
N PRO A 199 8.44 26.58 -10.93
CA PRO A 199 9.79 26.81 -11.41
C PRO A 199 10.68 25.55 -11.33
N ASP A 200 11.62 25.40 -12.25
CA ASP A 200 12.48 24.21 -12.30
C ASP A 200 13.57 24.19 -11.21
N ASP A 201 13.96 25.35 -10.69
CA ASP A 201 15.01 25.51 -9.66
C ASP A 201 14.58 25.02 -8.26
N ILE A 202 13.28 24.81 -8.06
CA ILE A 202 12.73 24.21 -6.84
C ILE A 202 12.73 22.67 -6.90
N LYS A 203 12.96 22.07 -8.08
CA LYS A 203 13.02 20.60 -8.21
C LYS A 203 14.37 20.10 -7.71
N ILE A 204 14.36 18.96 -7.03
CA ILE A 204 15.59 18.28 -6.63
C ILE A 204 16.17 17.63 -7.89
N SER A 205 17.36 18.05 -8.30
CA SER A 205 18.11 17.34 -9.35
C SER A 205 18.50 15.95 -8.82
N ASN A 206 18.28 14.90 -9.60
CA ASN A 206 18.54 13.49 -9.22
C ASN A 206 20.04 13.15 -8.96
N ASN A 207 20.89 14.14 -8.67
CA ASN A 207 22.32 13.95 -8.42
C ASN A 207 22.68 13.74 -6.94
N SER A 208 21.70 13.63 -6.05
CA SER A 208 21.94 13.52 -4.60
C SER A 208 21.00 12.52 -3.94
N GLN A 209 21.12 11.24 -4.28
CA GLN A 209 20.72 10.14 -3.40
C GLN A 209 21.87 9.11 -3.36
N GLU A 210 22.88 9.43 -2.54
CA GLU A 210 23.71 8.42 -1.86
C GLU A 210 23.04 7.99 -0.55
#